data_AF-A0A367R1N0-F1
#
_entry.id   AF-A0A367R1N0-F1
#
_cell.length_a   1.000
_cell.length_b   1.000
_cell.length_c   1.000
_cell.angle_alpha   90.00
_cell.angle_beta   90.00
_cell.angle_gamma   90.00
#
_symmetry.space_group_name_H-M   'P 1'
#
loop_
_entity.id
_entity.type
_entity.pdbx_description
1 polymer ?
#
loop_
_entity_poly.entity_id
_entity_poly.type
_entity_poly.pdbx_seq_one_letter_code
_entity_poly.pdbx_strand_id
1 'polypeptide(L)'
;MDKSTRKSKKSTSAASDDSKTLPNSVNEDISLQENPALATINVTAVEVPELTEQEISDRLHLERKVERAFFEAGKALMELRDRRLYRSTHKTFEEYCRDRFSYTYRHVNYLIAGSVIVDNIKMGTNSSQNESQDEMGTNSSQILPTSEVQVRPLAKLEPQQQPEAWQQAVEKAEGKVPSGRIVKDVVQQIMERTKVPNTYQIGEVCQILAKDNPELRGKGGCWGIVSHVGEFSCTVKTWNGEYTVGLQHLKSYDYLSAECEQMQVICDRISRVYSGALEESVQKFLEMLGKLKRAYLTALEEKVLNLLESEASG
;
A
#
# COMPACT_ATOMS: atom_id res chain seq x y z
N MET A 1 -11.26 -28.83 31.39
CA MET A 1 -11.28 -28.57 32.84
C MET A 1 -9.83 -28.31 33.21
N ASP A 2 -9.38 -27.15 33.69
CA ASP A 2 -10.01 -26.23 34.62
C ASP A 2 -9.43 -24.81 34.44
N LYS A 3 -10.29 -23.79 34.60
CA LYS A 3 -9.96 -22.36 34.54
C LYS A 3 -9.57 -21.91 35.94
N SER A 4 -8.39 -21.31 36.14
CA SER A 4 -8.10 -20.59 37.39
C SER A 4 -8.12 -19.08 37.18
N THR A 5 -9.31 -18.52 37.39
CA THR A 5 -9.59 -17.10 37.63
C THR A 5 -9.22 -16.76 39.06
N ARG A 6 -8.44 -15.69 39.30
CA ARG A 6 -8.31 -15.06 40.63
C ARG A 6 -8.61 -13.56 40.53
N LYS A 7 -9.84 -13.21 40.94
CA LYS A 7 -10.25 -11.88 41.44
C LYS A 7 -10.10 -11.89 42.97
N SER A 8 -9.53 -10.82 43.53
CA SER A 8 -9.62 -10.40 44.95
C SER A 8 -8.76 -9.14 45.08
N LYS A 9 -9.05 -8.09 45.84
CA LYS A 9 -10.20 -7.63 46.62
C LYS A 9 -9.97 -6.13 46.85
N LYS A 10 -11.07 -5.44 47.07
CA LYS A 10 -11.23 -4.08 47.57
C LYS A 10 -10.52 -3.88 48.92
N SER A 11 -9.91 -2.71 49.14
CA SER A 11 -9.54 -2.22 50.47
C SER A 11 -9.72 -0.71 50.48
N THR A 12 -10.54 -0.26 51.42
CA THR A 12 -10.97 1.11 51.67
C THR A 12 -10.34 1.55 52.99
N SER A 13 -9.74 2.75 53.04
CA SER A 13 -9.44 3.55 54.25
C SER A 13 -8.75 4.83 53.77
N ALA A 14 -8.89 6.01 54.35
CA ALA A 14 -9.76 6.65 55.33
C ALA A 14 -9.41 8.16 55.23
N ALA A 15 -10.35 9.02 55.62
CA ALA A 15 -10.28 10.47 55.47
C ALA A 15 -9.32 11.19 56.46
N SER A 16 -8.91 12.40 56.11
CA SER A 16 -8.60 13.56 56.98
C SER A 16 -8.57 14.79 56.05
N ASP A 17 -9.65 15.57 55.99
CA ASP A 17 -9.93 16.77 56.78
C ASP A 17 -8.88 17.88 56.63
N ASP A 18 -9.21 18.88 55.80
CA ASP A 18 -9.16 20.27 56.24
C ASP A 18 -10.03 21.14 55.32
N SER A 19 -11.12 21.67 55.87
CA SER A 19 -11.95 22.72 55.26
C SER A 19 -11.96 23.92 56.20
N LYS A 20 -11.66 25.11 55.69
CA LYS A 20 -11.90 26.38 56.36
C LYS A 20 -12.35 27.45 55.37
N THR A 21 -13.67 27.54 55.16
CA THR A 21 -14.34 28.80 54.85
C THR A 21 -15.79 28.75 55.33
N LEU A 22 -16.17 29.73 56.15
CA LEU A 22 -17.52 30.07 56.62
C LEU A 22 -17.56 31.61 56.68
N PRO A 23 -18.72 32.27 56.83
CA PRO A 23 -20.07 31.99 56.33
C PRO A 23 -20.68 33.26 55.69
N ASN A 24 -21.99 33.19 55.35
CA ASN A 24 -22.99 34.26 55.24
C ASN A 24 -23.71 34.22 53.89
N SER A 25 -25.04 34.30 53.76
CA SER A 25 -26.13 34.46 54.73
C SER A 25 -27.45 34.36 53.97
N VAL A 26 -28.50 33.92 54.67
CA VAL A 26 -29.96 34.13 54.44
C VAL A 26 -30.58 33.57 53.15
N ASN A 27 -31.40 32.52 53.29
CA ASN A 27 -32.85 32.69 53.27
C ASN A 27 -33.55 31.46 53.86
N GLU A 28 -34.16 31.69 55.02
CA GLU A 28 -35.23 30.88 55.58
C GLU A 28 -36.43 30.93 54.62
N ASP A 29 -36.97 29.77 54.27
CA ASP A 29 -38.34 29.43 54.63
C ASP A 29 -38.62 27.97 54.26
N ILE A 30 -38.69 27.12 55.28
CA ILE A 30 -39.23 25.77 55.21
C ILE A 30 -40.69 25.88 55.60
N SER A 31 -41.60 25.77 54.63
CA SER A 31 -42.95 25.29 54.90
C SER A 31 -43.03 23.83 54.45
N LEU A 32 -43.35 22.95 55.40
CA LEU A 32 -43.55 21.52 55.15
C LEU A 32 -45.02 21.25 54.86
N GLN A 33 -45.22 20.33 53.89
CA GLN A 33 -46.44 19.62 53.47
C GLN A 33 -47.31 20.38 52.44
N GLU A 34 -47.68 19.83 51.28
CA GLU A 34 -48.34 18.53 51.03
C GLU A 34 -48.30 18.13 49.53
N ASN A 35 -48.33 16.82 49.22
CA ASN A 35 -48.43 16.11 47.91
C ASN A 35 -47.15 15.82 47.07
N PRO A 36 -46.70 14.55 46.98
CA PRO A 36 -45.55 14.16 46.14
C PRO A 36 -45.90 13.88 44.66
N ALA A 37 -47.08 14.29 44.17
CA ALA A 37 -47.56 13.95 42.82
C ALA A 37 -47.46 15.09 41.78
N LEU A 38 -46.94 16.27 42.15
CA LEU A 38 -46.86 17.45 41.28
C LEU A 38 -45.52 18.20 41.42
N ALA A 39 -44.42 17.46 41.60
CA ALA A 39 -43.09 18.05 41.48
C ALA A 39 -42.80 18.33 40.00
N THR A 40 -43.24 19.49 39.51
CA THR A 40 -42.79 20.02 38.21
C THR A 40 -41.30 20.32 38.33
N ILE A 41 -40.47 19.43 37.77
CA ILE A 41 -39.04 19.67 37.59
C ILE A 41 -38.92 20.76 36.52
N ASN A 42 -38.75 22.02 36.95
CA ASN A 42 -38.33 23.09 36.06
C ASN A 42 -36.90 22.81 35.62
N VAL A 43 -36.73 22.10 34.51
CA VAL A 43 -35.45 22.04 33.80
C VAL A 43 -35.24 23.43 33.19
N THR A 44 -34.51 24.27 33.92
CA THR A 44 -34.02 25.54 33.38
C THR A 44 -33.06 25.19 32.25
N ALA A 45 -33.50 25.34 31.00
CA ALA A 45 -32.64 25.17 29.84
C ALA A 45 -31.51 26.21 29.96
N VAL A 46 -30.29 25.73 30.19
CA VAL A 46 -29.10 26.57 30.12
C VAL A 46 -28.94 26.94 28.65
N GLU A 47 -29.30 28.18 28.28
CA GLU A 47 -29.06 28.71 26.94
C GLU A 47 -27.54 28.76 26.72
N VAL A 48 -27.05 27.88 25.85
CA VAL A 48 -25.65 27.92 25.42
C VAL A 48 -25.50 29.10 24.46
N PRO A 49 -24.67 30.11 24.78
CA PRO A 49 -24.52 31.28 23.91
C PRO A 49 -23.98 30.88 22.53
N GLU A 50 -24.50 31.52 21.48
CA GLU A 50 -24.01 31.34 20.11
C GLU A 50 -22.58 31.87 19.97
N LEU A 51 -21.77 31.23 19.13
CA LEU A 51 -20.38 31.62 18.88
C LEU A 51 -20.33 32.99 18.17
N THR A 52 -19.40 33.84 18.62
CA THR A 52 -19.06 35.08 17.93
C THR A 52 -18.36 34.81 16.59
N GLU A 53 -18.37 35.78 15.68
CA GLU A 53 -17.66 35.68 14.39
C GLU A 53 -16.16 35.38 14.58
N GLN A 54 -15.55 35.95 15.61
CA GLN A 54 -14.16 35.70 15.97
C GLN A 54 -13.94 34.24 16.39
N GLU A 55 -14.81 33.69 17.25
CA GLU A 55 -14.70 32.30 17.68
C GLU A 55 -14.96 31.32 16.54
N ILE A 56 -15.83 31.65 15.57
CA ILE A 56 -16.04 30.85 14.35
C ILE A 56 -14.77 30.82 13.49
N SER A 57 -14.12 31.98 13.33
CA SER A 57 -12.85 32.09 12.60
C SER A 57 -11.72 31.31 13.29
N ASP A 58 -11.60 31.47 14.61
CA ASP A 58 -10.60 30.76 15.42
C ASP A 58 -10.83 29.25 15.38
N ARG A 59 -12.09 28.80 15.48
CA ARG A 59 -12.44 27.38 15.31
C ARG A 59 -11.96 26.85 13.96
N LEU A 60 -12.26 27.55 12.86
CA LEU A 60 -11.85 27.12 11.52
C LEU A 60 -10.32 27.06 11.37
N HIS A 61 -9.60 28.04 11.93
CA HIS A 61 -8.15 28.05 11.92
C HIS A 61 -7.57 26.84 12.67
N LEU A 62 -8.09 26.55 13.87
CA LEU A 62 -7.66 25.44 14.70
C LEU A 62 -7.98 24.09 14.06
N GLU A 63 -9.16 23.93 13.47
CA GLU A 63 -9.56 22.72 12.74
C GLU A 63 -8.60 22.43 11.58
N ARG A 64 -8.30 23.44 10.75
CA ARG A 64 -7.33 23.28 9.64
C ARG A 64 -5.94 22.89 10.13
N LYS A 65 -5.50 23.42 11.26
CA LYS A 65 -4.19 23.06 11.85
C LYS A 65 -4.17 21.59 12.28
N VAL A 66 -5.25 21.10 12.89
CA VAL A 66 -5.37 19.68 13.30
C VAL A 66 -5.40 18.77 12.08
N GLU A 67 -6.17 19.11 11.04
CA GLU A 67 -6.28 18.32 9.82
C GLU A 67 -4.95 18.20 9.06
N ARG A 68 -4.12 19.26 9.10
CA ARG A 68 -2.84 19.30 8.40
C ARG A 68 -1.69 18.66 9.18
N ALA A 69 -1.84 18.51 10.49
CA ALA A 69 -0.77 18.10 11.40
C ALA A 69 -0.07 16.80 10.98
N PHE A 70 -0.80 15.80 10.50
CA PHE A 70 -0.19 14.50 10.17
C PHE A 70 0.73 14.59 8.95
N PHE A 71 0.34 15.31 7.89
CA PHE A 71 1.16 15.40 6.69
C PHE A 71 2.28 16.44 6.85
N GLU A 72 2.07 17.50 7.64
CA GLU A 72 3.14 18.43 8.04
C GLU A 72 4.21 17.70 8.85
N ALA A 73 3.80 16.84 9.81
CA ALA A 73 4.71 15.97 10.53
C ALA A 73 5.47 15.02 9.58
N GLY A 74 4.77 14.43 8.60
CA GLY A 74 5.38 13.60 7.56
C GLY A 74 6.46 14.33 6.76
N LYS A 75 6.21 15.58 6.33
CA LYS A 75 7.20 16.41 5.63
C LYS A 75 8.41 16.73 6.50
N ALA A 76 8.17 17.12 7.75
CA ALA A 76 9.25 17.42 8.69
C ALA A 76 10.12 16.18 8.96
N LEU A 77 9.51 15.01 9.14
CA LEU A 77 10.22 13.74 9.31
C LEU A 77 11.03 13.37 8.06
N MET A 78 10.48 13.58 6.87
CA MET A 78 11.18 13.38 5.61
C MET A 78 12.41 14.29 5.50
N GLU A 79 12.27 15.57 5.82
CA GLU A 79 13.38 16.53 5.78
C GLU A 79 14.47 16.20 6.82
N LEU A 80 14.08 15.84 8.05
CA LEU A 80 15.00 15.36 9.09
C LEU A 80 15.82 14.16 8.61
N ARG A 81 15.17 13.22 7.91
CA ARG A 81 15.79 12.01 7.36
C ARG A 81 16.76 12.35 6.24
N ASP A 82 16.28 13.06 5.23
CA ASP A 82 16.98 13.28 3.96
C ASP A 82 18.21 14.19 4.15
N ARG A 83 18.09 15.21 5.02
CA ARG A 83 19.22 16.08 5.42
C ARG A 83 20.09 15.47 6.52
N ARG A 84 19.74 14.28 7.02
CA ARG A 84 20.42 13.57 8.11
C ARG A 84 20.66 14.43 9.36
N LEU A 85 19.67 15.23 9.77
CA LEU A 85 19.80 16.17 10.89
C LEU A 85 19.89 15.47 12.26
N TYR A 86 19.65 14.15 12.31
CA TYR A 86 19.82 13.32 13.49
C TYR A 86 21.27 12.87 13.76
N ARG A 87 22.17 13.02 12.78
CA ARG A 87 23.53 12.42 12.77
C ARG A 87 24.45 12.81 13.93
N SER A 88 24.15 13.91 14.63
CA SER A 88 24.94 14.36 15.79
C SER A 88 24.59 13.61 17.08
N THR A 89 23.42 12.98 17.15
CA THR A 89 22.90 12.35 18.37
C THR A 89 22.66 10.85 18.21
N HIS A 90 22.24 10.40 17.03
CA HIS A 90 21.88 9.00 16.78
C HIS A 90 22.55 8.48 15.51
N LYS A 91 22.83 7.18 15.48
CA LYS A 91 23.48 6.54 14.33
C LYS A 91 22.51 6.34 13.17
N THR A 92 21.24 6.06 13.48
CA THR A 92 20.20 5.84 12.47
C THR A 92 19.00 6.76 12.72
N PHE A 93 18.24 7.01 11.65
CA PHE A 93 17.04 7.84 11.72
C PHE A 93 15.96 7.19 12.60
N GLU A 94 15.89 5.86 12.56
CA GLU A 94 14.91 5.06 13.29
C GLU A 94 15.10 5.15 14.81
N GLU A 95 16.36 5.13 15.25
CA GLU A 95 16.73 5.31 16.65
C GLU A 95 16.31 6.71 17.13
N TYR A 96 16.66 7.75 16.36
CA TYR A 96 16.26 9.13 16.63
C TYR A 96 14.73 9.30 16.75
N CYS A 97 13.95 8.75 15.82
CA CYS A 97 12.50 8.88 15.87
C CYS A 97 11.88 8.14 17.05
N ARG A 98 12.45 7.00 17.45
CA ARG A 98 12.00 6.25 18.62
C ARG A 98 12.27 7.04 19.89
N ASP A 99 13.48 7.54 20.07
CA ASP A 99 13.89 8.18 21.31
C ASP A 99 13.28 9.58 21.46
N ARG A 100 13.18 10.35 20.36
CA ARG A 100 12.65 11.72 20.42
C ARG A 100 11.13 11.80 20.39
N PHE A 101 10.47 10.95 19.63
CA PHE A 101 9.03 11.05 19.37
C PHE A 101 8.23 9.82 19.82
N SER A 102 8.88 8.78 20.37
CA SER A 102 8.23 7.50 20.68
C SER A 102 7.56 6.85 19.45
N TYR A 103 8.06 7.15 18.25
CA TYR A 103 7.50 6.63 17.02
C TYR A 103 8.15 5.32 16.61
N THR A 104 7.33 4.38 16.17
CA THR A 104 7.82 3.16 15.52
C THR A 104 8.27 3.49 14.10
N TYR A 105 9.25 2.75 13.57
CA TYR A 105 9.68 2.89 12.18
C TYR A 105 8.53 2.81 11.18
N ARG A 106 7.61 1.87 11.40
CA ARG A 106 6.40 1.71 10.58
C ARG A 106 5.54 2.98 10.59
N HIS A 107 5.32 3.59 11.75
CA HIS A 107 4.52 4.81 11.85
C HIS A 107 5.17 5.99 11.13
N VAL A 108 6.49 6.16 11.29
CA VAL A 108 7.26 7.21 10.59
C VAL A 108 7.15 7.05 9.07
N ASN A 109 7.33 5.84 8.55
CA ASN A 109 7.20 5.57 7.13
C ASN A 109 5.81 5.88 6.60
N TYR A 110 4.76 5.57 7.37
CA TYR A 110 3.40 5.90 7.00
C TYR A 110 3.12 7.41 6.98
N LEU A 111 3.66 8.17 7.94
CA LEU A 111 3.53 9.63 7.94
C LEU A 111 4.24 10.26 6.73
N ILE A 112 5.47 9.80 6.44
CA ILE A 112 6.24 10.27 5.28
C ILE A 112 5.49 9.93 3.98
N ALA A 113 5.12 8.66 3.78
CA ALA A 113 4.39 8.23 2.58
C ALA A 113 3.05 8.98 2.43
N GLY A 114 2.31 9.15 3.54
CA GLY A 114 1.06 9.89 3.56
C GLY A 114 1.24 11.34 3.14
N SER A 115 2.33 12.01 3.56
CA SER A 115 2.61 13.39 3.14
C SER A 115 2.88 13.53 1.65
N VAL A 116 3.57 12.57 1.05
CA VAL A 116 3.82 12.52 -0.40
C VAL A 116 2.50 12.31 -1.16
N ILE A 117 1.63 11.41 -0.69
CA ILE A 117 0.32 11.18 -1.31
C ILE A 117 -0.56 12.43 -1.26
N VAL A 118 -0.57 13.14 -0.13
CA VAL A 118 -1.29 14.42 0.01
C VAL A 118 -0.75 15.46 -0.99
N ASP A 119 0.56 15.54 -1.20
CA ASP A 119 1.14 16.43 -2.21
C ASP A 119 0.75 16.01 -3.63
N ASN A 120 0.73 14.70 -3.94
CA ASN A 120 0.26 14.21 -5.23
C ASN A 120 -1.21 14.61 -5.47
N ILE A 121 -2.08 14.46 -4.46
CA ILE A 121 -3.49 14.88 -4.53
C ILE A 121 -3.59 16.39 -4.78
N LYS A 122 -2.81 17.21 -4.07
CA LYS A 122 -2.78 18.67 -4.27
C LYS A 122 -2.32 19.07 -5.66
N MET A 123 -1.28 18.41 -6.19
CA MET A 123 -0.74 18.72 -7.50
C MET A 123 -1.65 18.26 -8.63
N GLY A 124 -2.26 17.07 -8.51
CA GLY A 124 -3.14 16.50 -9.52
C GLY A 124 -4.46 17.24 -9.71
N THR A 125 -4.93 18.00 -8.72
CA THR A 125 -6.13 18.84 -8.83
C THR A 125 -5.89 20.21 -9.47
N ASN A 126 -4.63 20.68 -9.50
CA ASN A 126 -4.28 22.01 -10.01
C ASN A 126 -4.22 22.08 -11.54
N SER A 127 -4.39 20.96 -12.26
CA SER A 127 -4.47 20.95 -13.73
C SER A 127 -5.82 21.43 -14.27
N SER A 128 -6.80 21.80 -13.43
CA SER A 128 -8.11 22.28 -13.88
C SER A 128 -8.49 23.69 -13.41
N GLN A 129 -7.63 24.43 -12.71
CA GLN A 129 -7.93 25.82 -12.34
C GLN A 129 -6.67 26.69 -12.48
N ASN A 130 -6.69 27.59 -13.45
CA ASN A 130 -5.72 28.66 -13.61
C ASN A 130 -5.69 29.55 -12.35
N GLU A 131 -4.46 29.80 -11.89
CA GLU A 131 -3.96 30.97 -11.16
C GLU A 131 -4.87 31.71 -10.16
N SER A 132 -4.57 31.55 -8.87
CA SER A 132 -4.28 32.69 -7.99
C SER A 132 -3.37 32.21 -6.85
N GLN A 133 -2.07 32.47 -6.96
CA GLN A 133 -1.15 32.36 -5.83
C GLN A 133 -1.34 33.59 -4.94
N ASP A 134 -2.32 33.54 -4.03
CA ASP A 134 -2.34 34.45 -2.89
C ASP A 134 -1.88 33.68 -1.65
N GLU A 135 -0.87 34.20 -0.96
CA GLU A 135 -0.34 33.67 0.32
C GLU A 135 -1.37 33.73 1.48
N MET A 136 -2.62 34.11 1.18
CA MET A 136 -3.77 34.03 2.08
C MET A 136 -5.01 33.42 1.39
N GLY A 137 -4.79 32.61 0.35
CA GLY A 137 -5.81 32.05 -0.54
C GLY A 137 -6.65 30.94 0.10
N THR A 138 -7.89 31.28 0.40
CA THR A 138 -9.01 30.37 0.62
C THR A 138 -9.23 29.46 -0.60
N ASN A 139 -8.48 28.35 -0.68
CA ASN A 139 -8.85 27.18 -1.47
C ASN A 139 -10.07 26.49 -0.81
N SER A 140 -11.19 27.20 -0.80
CA SER A 140 -12.46 26.77 -0.23
C SER A 140 -13.15 25.83 -1.21
N SER A 141 -12.70 24.58 -1.32
CA SER A 141 -13.49 23.42 -1.82
C SER A 141 -12.69 22.12 -1.96
N GLN A 142 -11.35 22.13 -1.84
CA GLN A 142 -10.59 20.89 -1.98
C GLN A 142 -10.65 20.05 -0.69
N ILE A 143 -11.37 18.93 -0.75
CA ILE A 143 -11.44 17.95 0.35
C ILE A 143 -10.12 17.19 0.39
N LEU A 144 -9.27 17.53 1.35
CA LEU A 144 -7.99 16.88 1.55
C LEU A 144 -8.11 15.72 2.55
N PRO A 145 -7.20 14.73 2.49
CA PRO A 145 -7.10 13.74 3.56
C PRO A 145 -6.74 14.44 4.88
N THR A 146 -7.42 14.04 5.95
CA THR A 146 -7.24 14.54 7.33
C THR A 146 -6.51 13.54 8.22
N SER A 147 -6.31 12.32 7.74
CA SER A 147 -5.64 11.25 8.48
C SER A 147 -4.79 10.35 7.59
N GLU A 148 -3.68 9.86 8.14
CA GLU A 148 -2.80 8.87 7.50
C GLU A 148 -3.56 7.59 7.09
N VAL A 149 -4.57 7.18 7.87
CA VAL A 149 -5.35 5.95 7.59
C VAL A 149 -6.09 6.04 6.26
N GLN A 150 -6.48 7.24 5.83
CA GLN A 150 -7.19 7.46 4.57
C GLN A 150 -6.27 7.34 3.37
N VAL A 151 -5.02 7.79 3.49
CA VAL A 151 -4.05 7.77 2.38
C VAL A 151 -3.29 6.46 2.30
N ARG A 152 -3.23 5.67 3.38
CA ARG A 152 -2.52 4.39 3.40
C ARG A 152 -2.92 3.43 2.25
N PRO A 153 -4.21 3.25 1.90
CA PRO A 153 -4.59 2.40 0.76
C PRO A 153 -4.07 2.94 -0.57
N LEU A 154 -4.03 4.26 -0.77
CA LEU A 154 -3.57 4.90 -2.01
C LEU A 154 -2.10 4.64 -2.30
N ALA A 155 -1.29 4.31 -1.29
CA ALA A 155 0.12 3.96 -1.46
C ALA A 155 0.36 2.74 -2.38
N LYS A 156 -0.69 1.95 -2.68
CA LYS A 156 -0.63 0.82 -3.63
C LYS A 156 -0.77 1.23 -5.09
N LEU A 157 -1.17 2.48 -5.35
CA LEU A 157 -1.39 3.01 -6.70
C LEU A 157 -0.20 3.85 -7.13
N GLU A 158 0.00 3.95 -8.45
CA GLU A 158 0.99 4.85 -9.03
C GLU A 158 0.66 6.32 -8.68
N PRO A 159 1.66 7.20 -8.50
CA PRO A 159 1.46 8.60 -8.09
C PRO A 159 0.41 9.36 -8.91
N GLN A 160 0.31 9.06 -10.21
CA GLN A 160 -0.64 9.69 -11.13
C GLN A 160 -2.10 9.22 -10.93
N GLN A 161 -2.28 8.01 -10.39
CA GLN A 161 -3.60 7.42 -10.13
C GLN A 161 -4.16 7.81 -8.76
N GLN A 162 -3.31 8.26 -7.84
CA GLN A 162 -3.70 8.63 -6.47
C GLN A 162 -4.71 9.80 -6.40
N PRO A 163 -4.57 10.89 -7.18
CA PRO A 163 -5.53 11.99 -7.19
C PRO A 163 -6.91 11.55 -7.70
N GLU A 164 -6.94 10.77 -8.77
CA GLU A 164 -8.18 10.25 -9.35
C GLU A 164 -8.89 9.29 -8.37
N ALA A 165 -8.14 8.37 -7.76
CA ALA A 165 -8.67 7.46 -6.76
C ALA A 165 -9.22 8.19 -5.52
N TRP A 166 -8.56 9.27 -5.10
CA TRP A 166 -9.06 10.12 -4.02
C TRP A 166 -10.36 10.83 -4.42
N GLN A 167 -10.42 11.41 -5.62
CA GLN A 167 -11.61 12.08 -6.12
C GLN A 167 -12.81 11.13 -6.21
N GLN A 168 -12.62 9.92 -6.71
CA GLN A 168 -13.66 8.88 -6.73
C GLN A 168 -14.13 8.52 -5.30
N ALA A 169 -13.22 8.47 -4.32
CA ALA A 169 -13.59 8.22 -2.93
C ALA A 169 -14.40 9.37 -2.32
N VAL A 170 -14.08 10.62 -2.67
CA VAL A 170 -14.83 11.82 -2.26
C VAL A 170 -16.24 11.83 -2.86
N GLU A 171 -16.39 11.50 -4.16
CA GLU A 171 -17.70 11.36 -4.79
C GLU A 171 -18.55 10.27 -4.12
N LYS A 172 -17.95 9.11 -3.83
CA LYS A 172 -18.62 8.01 -3.11
C LYS A 172 -18.99 8.38 -1.66
N ALA A 173 -18.35 9.39 -1.09
CA ALA A 173 -18.64 9.94 0.23
C ALA A 173 -19.56 11.18 0.16
N GLU A 174 -20.24 11.42 -0.96
CA GLU A 174 -21.19 12.53 -1.16
C GLU A 174 -20.55 13.91 -0.93
N GLY A 175 -19.29 14.08 -1.35
CA GLY A 175 -18.57 15.35 -1.15
C GLY A 175 -18.18 15.61 0.31
N LYS A 176 -18.06 14.57 1.12
CA LYS A 176 -17.47 14.62 2.47
C LYS A 176 -16.09 13.98 2.47
N VAL A 177 -15.32 14.22 3.53
CA VAL A 177 -14.03 13.56 3.75
C VAL A 177 -14.26 12.03 3.81
N PRO A 178 -13.70 11.23 2.87
CA PRO A 178 -13.99 9.81 2.83
C PRO A 178 -13.34 9.09 4.01
N SER A 179 -14.02 8.06 4.52
CA SER A 179 -13.41 7.17 5.52
C SER A 179 -12.34 6.29 4.88
N GLY A 180 -11.37 5.83 5.67
CA GLY A 180 -10.33 4.91 5.15
C GLY A 180 -10.88 3.61 4.55
N ARG A 181 -12.12 3.20 4.91
CA ARG A 181 -12.80 2.05 4.29
C ARG A 181 -13.24 2.37 2.86
N ILE A 182 -13.88 3.52 2.65
CA ILE A 182 -14.33 3.97 1.32
C ILE A 182 -13.14 4.08 0.38
N VAL A 183 -12.03 4.70 0.85
CA VAL A 183 -10.81 4.83 0.05
C VAL A 183 -10.23 3.45 -0.28
N LYS A 184 -10.19 2.54 0.68
CA LYS A 184 -9.71 1.17 0.46
C LYS A 184 -10.55 0.44 -0.59
N ASP A 185 -11.87 0.57 -0.55
CA ASP A 185 -12.77 -0.09 -1.50
C ASP A 185 -12.58 0.47 -2.92
N VAL A 186 -12.44 1.79 -3.07
CA VAL A 186 -12.16 2.43 -4.36
C VAL A 186 -10.81 2.00 -4.91
N VAL A 187 -9.75 2.01 -4.10
CA VAL A 187 -8.42 1.53 -4.51
C VAL A 187 -8.49 0.07 -4.95
N GLN A 188 -9.20 -0.78 -4.20
CA GLN A 188 -9.36 -2.19 -4.55
C GLN A 188 -10.09 -2.35 -5.89
N GLN A 189 -11.14 -1.58 -6.14
CA GLN A 189 -11.87 -1.58 -7.40
C GLN A 189 -11.00 -1.10 -8.57
N ILE A 190 -10.19 -0.06 -8.38
CA ILE A 190 -9.23 0.42 -9.38
C ILE A 190 -8.20 -0.67 -9.69
N MET A 191 -7.63 -1.28 -8.66
CA MET A 191 -6.68 -2.38 -8.81
C MET A 191 -7.30 -3.60 -9.51
N GLU A 192 -8.56 -3.92 -9.24
CA GLU A 192 -9.30 -5.01 -9.89
C GLU A 192 -9.62 -4.70 -11.35
N ARG A 193 -10.00 -3.46 -11.65
CA ARG A 193 -10.31 -3.00 -13.02
C ARG A 193 -9.06 -2.90 -13.90
N THR A 194 -7.92 -2.56 -13.31
CA THR A 194 -6.63 -2.51 -14.01
C THR A 194 -5.91 -3.87 -14.02
N LYS A 195 -6.51 -4.94 -13.48
CA LYS A 195 -6.07 -6.30 -13.77
C LYS A 195 -6.27 -6.54 -15.27
N VAL A 196 -5.22 -6.34 -16.04
CA VAL A 196 -5.17 -6.92 -17.39
C VAL A 196 -5.26 -8.43 -17.16
N PRO A 197 -6.34 -9.09 -17.60
CA PRO A 197 -6.49 -10.52 -17.39
C PRO A 197 -5.29 -11.20 -18.04
N ASN A 198 -4.76 -12.23 -17.38
CA ASN A 198 -3.70 -13.02 -17.96
C ASN A 198 -4.20 -13.65 -19.27
N THR A 199 -3.72 -13.13 -20.40
CA THR A 199 -4.13 -13.59 -21.73
C THR A 199 -3.37 -14.83 -22.19
N TYR A 200 -2.36 -15.27 -21.43
CA TYR A 200 -1.54 -16.42 -21.79
C TYR A 200 -2.33 -17.73 -21.67
N GLN A 201 -2.07 -18.64 -22.59
CA GLN A 201 -2.65 -19.99 -22.60
C GLN A 201 -1.60 -21.05 -22.28
N ILE A 202 -2.04 -22.18 -21.71
CA ILE A 202 -1.16 -23.34 -21.50
C ILE A 202 -0.66 -23.83 -22.87
N GLY A 203 0.65 -24.07 -22.98
CA GLY A 203 1.32 -24.46 -24.22
C GLY A 203 1.78 -23.28 -25.08
N GLU A 204 1.42 -22.04 -24.73
CA GLU A 204 1.88 -20.86 -25.46
C GLU A 204 3.38 -20.64 -25.28
N VAL A 205 4.06 -20.28 -26.36
CA VAL A 205 5.51 -19.98 -26.35
C VAL A 205 5.72 -18.48 -26.15
N CYS A 206 6.51 -18.14 -25.14
CA CYS A 206 6.80 -16.77 -24.76
C CYS A 206 8.29 -16.56 -24.53
N GLN A 207 8.72 -15.30 -24.58
CA GLN A 207 10.07 -14.86 -24.27
C GLN A 207 10.14 -14.26 -22.86
N ILE A 208 11.17 -14.64 -22.11
CA ILE A 208 11.46 -14.09 -20.78
C ILE A 208 12.23 -12.77 -20.92
N LEU A 209 11.68 -11.71 -20.35
CA LEU A 209 12.28 -10.38 -20.26
C LEU A 209 12.87 -10.15 -18.86
N ALA A 210 14.18 -10.41 -18.72
CA ALA A 210 14.84 -10.32 -17.41
C ALA A 210 14.84 -8.90 -16.81
N LYS A 211 14.86 -7.84 -17.65
CA LYS A 211 14.90 -6.40 -17.27
C LYS A 211 15.53 -6.17 -15.89
N ASP A 212 14.69 -5.95 -14.87
CA ASP A 212 15.09 -5.56 -13.51
C ASP A 212 14.87 -6.67 -12.46
N ASN A 213 14.50 -7.89 -12.88
CA ASN A 213 14.24 -8.99 -11.96
C ASN A 213 15.51 -9.81 -11.67
N PRO A 214 16.05 -9.78 -10.44
CA PRO A 214 17.26 -10.52 -10.07
C PRO A 214 17.10 -12.04 -10.19
N GLU A 215 15.89 -12.57 -10.04
CA GLU A 215 15.59 -14.00 -10.12
C GLU A 215 15.66 -14.53 -11.57
N LEU A 216 15.55 -13.64 -12.57
CA LEU A 216 15.65 -13.97 -13.99
C LEU A 216 17.05 -13.73 -14.58
N ARG A 217 18.07 -13.54 -13.72
CA ARG A 217 19.43 -13.25 -14.15
C ARG A 217 19.97 -14.39 -15.02
N GLY A 218 20.42 -14.05 -16.23
CA GLY A 218 20.89 -15.02 -17.23
C GLY A 218 19.79 -15.70 -18.06
N LYS A 219 18.50 -15.44 -17.77
CA LYS A 219 17.35 -15.96 -18.53
C LYS A 219 16.74 -14.95 -19.49
N GLY A 220 17.28 -13.72 -19.51
CA GLY A 220 16.87 -12.69 -20.45
C GLY A 220 17.03 -13.15 -21.89
N GLY A 221 15.93 -13.10 -22.64
CA GLY A 221 15.88 -13.47 -24.04
C GLY A 221 15.62 -14.95 -24.30
N CYS A 222 15.62 -15.81 -23.27
CA CYS A 222 15.25 -17.21 -23.42
C CYS A 222 13.76 -17.34 -23.74
N TRP A 223 13.42 -18.33 -24.57
CA TRP A 223 12.04 -18.73 -24.75
C TRP A 223 11.63 -19.75 -23.68
N GLY A 224 10.33 -19.83 -23.42
CA GLY A 224 9.72 -20.78 -22.50
C GLY A 224 8.28 -21.07 -22.90
N ILE A 225 7.80 -22.23 -22.49
CA ILE A 225 6.45 -22.72 -22.79
C ILE A 225 5.63 -22.61 -21.53
N VAL A 226 4.48 -21.95 -21.59
CA VAL A 226 3.58 -21.78 -20.45
C VAL A 226 3.07 -23.15 -20.00
N SER A 227 3.47 -23.59 -18.80
CA SER A 227 3.00 -24.83 -18.19
C SER A 227 1.85 -24.59 -17.20
N HIS A 228 1.77 -23.39 -16.61
CA HIS A 228 0.68 -23.00 -15.71
C HIS A 228 0.38 -21.51 -15.85
N VAL A 229 -0.92 -21.17 -15.82
CA VAL A 229 -1.42 -19.79 -15.91
C VAL A 229 -1.94 -19.38 -14.53
N GLY A 230 -1.22 -18.47 -13.86
CA GLY A 230 -1.65 -17.84 -12.61
C GLY A 230 -2.33 -16.49 -12.84
N GLU A 231 -2.83 -15.86 -11.78
CA GLU A 231 -3.56 -14.58 -11.87
C GLU A 231 -2.66 -13.42 -12.36
N PHE A 232 -1.40 -13.38 -11.92
CA PHE A 232 -0.42 -12.31 -12.23
C PHE A 232 0.92 -12.83 -12.75
N SER A 233 1.01 -14.12 -13.06
CA SER A 233 2.25 -14.77 -13.47
C SER A 233 1.94 -16.04 -14.23
N CYS A 234 2.86 -16.47 -15.08
CA CYS A 234 2.85 -17.81 -15.66
C CYS A 234 4.04 -18.61 -15.13
N THR A 235 3.86 -19.91 -14.94
CA THR A 235 4.99 -20.83 -14.87
C THR A 235 5.38 -21.19 -16.30
N VAL A 236 6.64 -20.99 -16.63
CA VAL A 236 7.19 -21.26 -17.96
C VAL A 236 8.26 -22.34 -17.85
N LYS A 237 8.12 -23.39 -18.66
CA LYS A 237 9.13 -24.42 -18.86
C LYS A 237 10.15 -23.95 -19.89
N THR A 238 11.41 -23.90 -19.50
CA THR A 238 12.53 -23.48 -20.33
C THR A 238 13.52 -24.63 -20.50
N TRP A 239 14.58 -24.41 -21.29
CA TRP A 239 15.63 -25.39 -21.57
C TRP A 239 16.34 -25.98 -20.33
N ASN A 240 16.30 -25.32 -19.17
CA ASN A 240 17.01 -25.78 -17.96
C ASN A 240 16.12 -25.96 -16.72
N GLY A 241 14.81 -25.83 -16.85
CA GLY A 241 13.87 -25.92 -15.74
C GLY A 241 12.64 -25.03 -15.89
N GLU A 242 11.81 -25.03 -14.87
CA GLU A 242 10.57 -24.23 -14.79
C GLU A 242 10.74 -23.01 -13.88
N TYR A 243 10.15 -21.89 -14.28
CA TYR A 243 10.23 -20.63 -13.54
C TYR A 243 8.87 -19.95 -13.52
N THR A 244 8.50 -19.40 -12.36
CA THR A 244 7.34 -18.52 -12.25
C THR A 244 7.74 -17.10 -12.61
N VAL A 245 7.10 -16.53 -13.62
CA VAL A 245 7.46 -15.25 -14.21
C VAL A 245 6.23 -14.34 -14.25
N GLY A 246 6.36 -13.13 -13.72
CA GLY A 246 5.29 -12.12 -13.76
C GLY A 246 4.96 -11.69 -15.20
N LEU A 247 3.70 -11.34 -15.48
CA LEU A 247 3.22 -11.04 -16.85
C LEU A 247 4.03 -9.93 -17.55
N GLN A 248 4.50 -8.93 -16.80
CA GLN A 248 5.32 -7.83 -17.30
C GLN A 248 6.72 -8.27 -17.79
N HIS A 249 7.14 -9.49 -17.40
CA HIS A 249 8.40 -10.11 -17.80
C HIS A 249 8.22 -11.20 -18.86
N LEU A 250 7.02 -11.32 -19.44
CA LEU A 250 6.72 -12.24 -20.52
C LEU A 250 6.31 -11.48 -21.77
N LYS A 251 6.76 -11.96 -22.92
CA LYS A 251 6.32 -11.50 -24.24
C LYS A 251 5.93 -12.69 -25.09
N SER A 252 4.67 -12.79 -25.50
CA SER A 252 4.25 -13.83 -26.44
C SER A 252 5.02 -13.74 -27.75
N TYR A 253 5.30 -14.89 -28.37
CA TYR A 253 5.78 -14.96 -29.74
C TYR A 253 4.64 -15.00 -30.77
N ASP A 254 3.39 -15.13 -30.32
CA ASP A 254 2.21 -15.27 -31.18
C ASP A 254 2.34 -16.43 -32.19
N TYR A 255 3.04 -17.50 -31.79
CA TYR A 255 3.22 -18.70 -32.59
C TYR A 255 1.90 -19.43 -32.82
N LEU A 256 1.76 -20.01 -34.02
CA LEU A 256 0.65 -20.89 -34.34
C LEU A 256 0.76 -22.20 -33.56
N SER A 257 -0.37 -22.91 -33.39
CA SER A 257 -0.39 -24.17 -32.63
C SER A 257 0.66 -25.19 -33.10
N ALA A 258 0.87 -25.32 -34.41
CA ALA A 258 1.90 -26.21 -34.97
C ALA A 258 3.33 -25.78 -34.59
N GLU A 259 3.60 -24.48 -34.50
CA GLU A 259 4.91 -23.94 -34.09
C GLU A 259 5.13 -24.13 -32.58
N CYS A 260 4.07 -23.98 -31.77
CA CYS A 260 4.11 -24.28 -30.34
C CYS A 260 4.42 -25.77 -30.09
N GLU A 261 3.80 -26.68 -30.86
CA GLU A 261 4.09 -28.12 -30.79
C GLU A 261 5.56 -28.42 -31.14
N GLN A 262 6.10 -27.79 -32.19
CA GLN A 262 7.52 -27.94 -32.55
C GLN A 262 8.45 -27.44 -31.43
N MET A 263 8.13 -26.29 -30.84
CA MET A 263 8.86 -25.76 -29.69
C MET A 263 8.81 -26.70 -28.49
N GLN A 264 7.67 -27.34 -28.25
CA GLN A 264 7.51 -28.32 -27.17
C GLN A 264 8.40 -29.54 -27.38
N VAL A 265 8.44 -30.07 -28.60
CA VAL A 265 9.36 -31.17 -28.97
C VAL A 265 10.81 -30.76 -28.71
N ILE A 266 11.22 -29.56 -29.14
CA ILE A 266 12.59 -29.06 -28.92
C ILE A 266 12.87 -28.91 -27.42
N CYS A 267 11.93 -28.39 -26.63
CA CYS A 267 12.07 -28.20 -25.19
C CYS A 267 12.28 -29.53 -24.46
N ASP A 268 11.48 -30.54 -24.80
CA ASP A 268 11.55 -31.86 -24.18
C ASP A 268 12.84 -32.60 -24.57
N ARG A 269 13.31 -32.43 -25.80
CA ARG A 269 14.62 -32.92 -26.25
C ARG A 269 15.77 -32.31 -25.45
N ILE A 270 15.81 -30.98 -25.35
CA ILE A 270 16.85 -30.28 -24.59
C ILE A 270 16.81 -30.66 -23.10
N SER A 271 15.61 -30.75 -22.51
CA SER A 271 15.43 -31.08 -21.10
C SER A 271 15.91 -32.50 -20.76
N ARG A 272 15.83 -33.45 -21.70
CA ARG A 272 16.35 -34.82 -21.51
C ARG A 272 17.87 -34.88 -21.46
N VAL A 273 18.53 -34.03 -22.24
CA VAL A 273 20.00 -33.95 -22.28
C VAL A 273 20.52 -33.15 -21.09
N TYR A 274 19.84 -32.06 -20.73
CA TYR A 274 20.31 -31.12 -19.72
C TYR A 274 20.48 -31.79 -18.34
N SER A 275 21.72 -31.82 -17.86
CA SER A 275 22.07 -32.21 -16.49
C SER A 275 23.16 -31.30 -15.94
N GLY A 276 23.21 -31.14 -14.61
CA GLY A 276 24.21 -30.30 -13.95
C GLY A 276 25.66 -30.80 -14.05
N ALA A 277 25.86 -32.03 -14.56
CA ALA A 277 27.18 -32.66 -14.72
C ALA A 277 27.77 -32.48 -16.13
N LEU A 278 27.05 -31.84 -17.05
CA LEU A 278 27.52 -31.58 -18.42
C LEU A 278 28.70 -30.61 -18.44
N GLU A 279 29.59 -30.78 -19.42
CA GLU A 279 30.64 -29.82 -19.73
C GLU A 279 30.06 -28.43 -20.05
N GLU A 280 30.79 -27.37 -19.69
CA GLU A 280 30.37 -25.98 -19.90
C GLU A 280 30.08 -25.67 -21.38
N SER A 281 30.85 -26.26 -22.30
CA SER A 281 30.66 -26.17 -23.75
C SER A 281 29.27 -26.65 -24.18
N VAL A 282 28.83 -27.79 -23.67
CA VAL A 282 27.51 -28.38 -23.94
C VAL A 282 26.42 -27.53 -23.30
N GLN A 283 26.61 -27.07 -22.06
CA GLN A 283 25.64 -26.20 -21.39
C GLN A 283 25.43 -24.89 -22.17
N LYS A 284 26.50 -24.29 -22.71
CA LYS A 284 26.43 -23.08 -23.54
C LYS A 284 25.70 -23.32 -24.86
N PHE A 285 25.89 -24.50 -25.46
CA PHE A 285 25.15 -24.89 -26.65
C PHE A 285 23.64 -25.03 -26.36
N LEU A 286 23.25 -25.70 -25.27
CA LEU A 286 21.85 -25.83 -24.88
C LEU A 286 21.22 -24.47 -24.49
N GLU A 287 21.98 -23.60 -23.82
CA GLU A 287 21.57 -22.22 -23.52
C GLU A 287 21.28 -21.42 -24.79
N MET A 288 22.11 -21.59 -25.83
CA MET A 288 21.90 -20.95 -27.13
C MET A 288 20.62 -21.45 -27.82
N LEU A 289 20.35 -22.77 -27.78
CA LEU A 289 19.10 -23.33 -28.30
C LEU A 289 17.89 -22.75 -27.56
N GLY A 290 18.00 -22.55 -26.24
CA GLY A 290 17.00 -21.90 -25.40
C GLY A 290 16.77 -20.41 -25.68
N LYS A 291 17.54 -19.77 -26.57
CA LYS A 291 17.41 -18.36 -26.99
C LYS A 291 17.04 -18.20 -28.47
N LEU A 292 16.70 -19.29 -29.16
CA LEU A 292 16.25 -19.25 -30.53
C LEU A 292 14.95 -18.45 -30.66
N LYS A 293 14.81 -17.72 -31.77
CA LYS A 293 13.59 -16.95 -32.13
C LYS A 293 12.77 -17.63 -33.22
N ARG A 294 13.09 -18.89 -33.54
CA ARG A 294 12.50 -19.68 -34.63
C ARG A 294 11.97 -21.00 -34.10
N ALA A 295 10.84 -21.47 -34.62
CA ALA A 295 10.16 -22.72 -34.24
C ALA A 295 10.90 -24.03 -34.60
N TYR A 296 12.08 -23.97 -35.24
CA TYR A 296 12.77 -25.13 -35.78
C TYR A 296 14.28 -25.10 -35.54
N LEU A 297 14.89 -26.28 -35.54
CA LEU A 297 16.35 -26.45 -35.54
C LEU A 297 16.88 -26.55 -36.97
N THR A 298 18.09 -26.05 -37.20
CA THR A 298 18.83 -26.30 -38.45
C THR A 298 19.36 -27.72 -38.49
N ALA A 299 19.67 -28.21 -39.69
CA ALA A 299 20.26 -29.54 -39.86
C ALA A 299 21.55 -29.77 -39.06
N LEU A 300 22.34 -28.71 -38.79
CA LEU A 300 23.53 -28.82 -37.96
C LEU A 300 23.18 -28.88 -36.46
N GLU A 301 22.31 -27.99 -35.98
CA GLU A 301 21.86 -28.01 -34.58
C GLU A 301 21.19 -29.33 -34.23
N GLU A 302 20.41 -29.89 -35.15
CA GLU A 302 19.75 -31.18 -34.99
C GLU A 302 20.74 -32.34 -34.93
N LYS A 303 21.77 -32.36 -35.78
CA LYS A 303 22.85 -33.35 -35.72
C LYS A 303 23.62 -33.29 -34.40
N VAL A 304 23.93 -32.08 -33.93
CA VAL A 304 24.64 -31.90 -32.64
C VAL A 304 23.74 -32.33 -31.48
N LEU A 305 22.47 -31.94 -31.47
CA LEU A 305 21.54 -32.35 -30.41
C LEU A 305 21.33 -33.87 -30.39
N ASN A 306 21.21 -34.52 -31.55
CA ASN A 306 21.10 -35.99 -31.66
C ASN A 306 22.33 -36.69 -31.06
N LEU A 307 23.55 -36.18 -31.31
CA LEU A 307 24.78 -36.72 -30.76
C LEU A 307 24.80 -36.60 -29.23
N LEU A 308 24.38 -35.45 -28.70
CA LEU A 308 24.30 -35.24 -27.26
C LEU A 308 23.23 -36.16 -26.62
N GLU A 309 22.10 -36.37 -27.29
CA GLU A 309 21.05 -37.30 -26.86
C GLU A 309 21.55 -38.75 -26.82
N SER A 310 22.38 -39.18 -27.78
CA SER A 310 22.94 -40.54 -27.78
C SER A 310 23.97 -40.75 -26.67
N GLU A 311 24.83 -39.76 -26.40
CA GLU A 311 25.83 -39.85 -25.32
C GLU A 311 25.17 -39.77 -23.94
N ALA A 312 24.08 -39.01 -23.78
CA ALA A 312 23.34 -38.94 -22.52
C ALA A 312 22.51 -40.19 -22.21
N SER A 313 22.25 -41.03 -23.23
CA SER A 313 21.48 -42.29 -23.09
C SER A 313 22.36 -43.53 -22.93
N GLY A 314 23.69 -43.39 -23.10
CA GLY A 314 24.68 -44.46 -22.94
C GLY A 314 25.26 -44.49 -21.53
#